data_AF-A0A939W4S8-F1
#
_entry.id   AF-A0A939W4S8-F1
#
_cell.length_a   1.000
_cell.length_b   1.000
_cell.length_c   1.000
_cell.angle_alpha   90.00
_cell.angle_beta   90.00
_cell.angle_gamma   90.00
#
_symmetry.space_group_name_H-M   'P 1'
#
loop_
_entity.id
_entity.type
_entity.pdbx_description
1 polymer ?
#
loop_
_entity_poly.entity_id
_entity_poly.type
_entity_poly.pdbx_seq_one_letter_code
_entity_poly.pdbx_strand_id
1 'polypeptide(L)'
;MQETPKKKSALGWILCLISMAAVFCLGLLAASITERKAEVASIYNNKKVDLAAVPVESKNEQWGLNYPREYETWKMTAKGDFKSKYHGNQVQDVLEERPDMVILWAGYAFSRDYTAPRGHMHALDEMRG
;
A
#
# COMPACT_ATOMS: atom_id res chain seq x y z
N MET A 1 -70.99 -19.52 4.40
CA MET A 1 -70.11 -19.36 5.57
C MET A 1 -68.75 -18.93 5.04
N GLN A 2 -68.43 -17.65 5.26
CA GLN A 2 -67.12 -16.97 5.14
C GLN A 2 -66.25 -17.21 3.88
N GLU A 3 -66.24 -16.23 2.97
CA GLU A 3 -65.17 -16.08 1.99
C GLU A 3 -63.94 -15.44 2.65
N THR A 4 -62.80 -16.12 2.59
CA THR A 4 -61.53 -15.63 3.17
C THR A 4 -60.88 -14.58 2.27
N PRO A 5 -60.29 -13.50 2.82
CA PRO A 5 -59.77 -12.39 2.03
C PRO A 5 -58.51 -12.79 1.24
N LYS A 6 -58.55 -12.53 -0.06
CA LYS A 6 -57.51 -12.82 -1.08
C LYS A 6 -56.24 -11.98 -0.84
N LYS A 7 -55.39 -12.36 0.12
CA LYS A 7 -54.12 -11.69 0.50
C LYS A 7 -52.96 -11.80 -0.52
N LYS A 8 -53.20 -12.23 -1.76
CA LYS A 8 -52.15 -12.50 -2.77
C LYS A 8 -51.62 -11.25 -3.48
N SER A 9 -52.39 -10.15 -3.51
CA SER A 9 -52.02 -8.94 -4.25
C SER A 9 -50.95 -8.11 -3.54
N ALA A 10 -51.09 -7.87 -2.23
CA ALA A 10 -50.13 -7.07 -1.45
C ALA A 10 -48.73 -7.71 -1.37
N LEU A 11 -48.66 -9.04 -1.31
CA LEU A 11 -47.39 -9.76 -1.28
C LEU A 11 -46.58 -9.58 -2.58
N GLY A 12 -47.27 -9.56 -3.73
CA GLY A 12 -46.65 -9.30 -5.02
C GLY A 12 -46.08 -7.90 -5.15
N TRP A 13 -46.79 -6.89 -4.63
CA TRP A 13 -46.31 -5.51 -4.58
C TRP A 13 -45.07 -5.33 -3.68
N ILE A 14 -45.05 -5.98 -2.51
CA ILE A 14 -43.89 -5.95 -1.61
C ILE A 14 -42.68 -6.63 -2.26
N LEU A 15 -42.86 -7.81 -2.85
CA LEU A 15 -41.80 -8.51 -3.56
C LEU A 15 -41.23 -7.68 -4.71
N CYS A 16 -42.11 -7.01 -5.47
CA CYS A 16 -41.73 -6.12 -6.55
C CYS A 16 -40.88 -4.94 -6.05
N LEU A 17 -41.32 -4.25 -4.99
CA LEU A 17 -40.58 -3.13 -4.41
C LEU A 17 -39.21 -3.54 -3.87
N ILE A 18 -39.12 -4.70 -3.21
CA ILE A 18 -37.84 -5.25 -2.73
C ILE A 18 -36.90 -5.55 -3.90
N SER A 19 -37.40 -6.18 -4.98
CA SER A 19 -36.58 -6.43 -6.17
C SER A 19 -36.10 -5.14 -6.83
N MET A 20 -36.95 -4.10 -6.90
CA MET A 20 -36.60 -2.79 -7.42
C MET A 20 -35.49 -2.15 -6.60
N ALA A 21 -35.61 -2.18 -5.27
CA ALA A 21 -34.59 -1.65 -4.37
C ALA A 21 -33.27 -2.41 -4.51
N ALA A 22 -33.30 -3.74 -4.61
CA ALA A 22 -32.10 -4.56 -4.80
C ALA A 22 -31.38 -4.23 -6.11
N VAL A 23 -32.11 -4.16 -7.24
CA VAL A 23 -31.54 -3.78 -8.55
C VAL A 23 -31.00 -2.35 -8.52
N PHE A 24 -31.70 -1.44 -7.85
CA PHE A 24 -31.24 -0.06 -7.69
C PHE A 24 -29.92 0.03 -6.92
N CYS A 25 -29.80 -0.67 -5.78
CA CYS A 25 -28.55 -0.74 -5.01
C CYS A 25 -27.40 -1.36 -5.81
N LEU A 26 -27.67 -2.42 -6.57
CA LEU A 26 -26.67 -3.02 -7.47
C LEU A 26 -26.25 -2.04 -8.58
N GLY A 27 -27.18 -1.25 -9.11
CA GLY A 27 -26.91 -0.19 -10.08
C GLY A 27 -26.00 0.91 -9.51
N LEU A 28 -26.26 1.37 -8.28
CA LEU A 28 -25.40 2.34 -7.59
C LEU A 28 -23.99 1.78 -7.34
N LEU A 29 -23.90 0.52 -6.93
CA LEU A 29 -22.60 -0.15 -6.75
C LEU A 29 -21.83 -0.26 -8.07
N ALA A 30 -22.50 -0.68 -9.15
CA ALA A 30 -21.89 -0.78 -10.47
C ALA A 30 -21.42 0.58 -11.01
N ALA A 31 -22.24 1.63 -10.80
CA ALA A 31 -21.87 3.00 -11.15
C ALA A 31 -20.63 3.46 -10.36
N SER A 32 -20.62 3.26 -9.04
CA SER A 32 -19.49 3.61 -8.18
C SER A 32 -18.19 2.89 -8.58
N ILE A 33 -18.27 1.58 -8.89
CA ILE A 33 -17.11 0.82 -9.38
C ILE A 33 -16.62 1.36 -10.73
N THR A 34 -17.54 1.70 -11.64
CA THR A 34 -17.19 2.20 -12.98
C THR A 34 -16.56 3.58 -12.91
N GLU A 35 -17.11 4.48 -12.10
CA GLU A 35 -16.56 5.82 -11.86
C GLU A 35 -15.16 5.75 -11.24
N ARG A 36 -14.98 4.93 -10.20
CA ARG A 36 -13.67 4.73 -9.56
C ARG A 36 -12.63 4.15 -10.54
N LYS A 37 -13.03 3.22 -11.40
CA LYS A 37 -12.14 2.68 -12.45
C LYS A 37 -11.76 3.75 -13.47
N ALA A 38 -12.70 4.63 -13.83
CA ALA A 38 -12.44 5.75 -14.74
C ALA A 38 -11.52 6.81 -14.11
N GLU A 39 -11.69 7.12 -12.83
CA GLU A 39 -10.81 8.02 -12.07
C GLU A 39 -9.38 7.45 -11.98
N VAL A 40 -9.25 6.17 -11.65
CA VAL A 40 -7.93 5.51 -11.59
C VAL A 40 -7.26 5.50 -12.97
N ALA A 41 -8.01 5.18 -14.03
CA ALA A 41 -7.49 5.20 -15.39
C ALA A 41 -7.08 6.62 -15.84
N SER A 42 -7.82 7.66 -15.43
CA SER A 42 -7.48 9.05 -15.78
C SER A 42 -6.25 9.55 -15.04
N ILE A 43 -6.04 9.17 -13.78
CA ILE A 43 -4.82 9.46 -13.01
C ILE A 43 -3.58 8.88 -13.70
N TYR A 44 -3.63 7.62 -14.14
CA TYR A 44 -2.49 6.97 -14.80
C TYR A 44 -2.24 7.45 -16.24
N ASN A 45 -3.28 7.93 -16.93
CA ASN A 45 -3.14 8.51 -18.27
C ASN A 45 -2.61 9.95 -18.23
N ASN A 46 -2.85 10.71 -17.16
CA ASN A 46 -2.36 12.07 -17.01
C ASN A 46 -0.95 12.12 -16.39
N LYS A 47 0.02 11.54 -17.09
CA LYS A 47 1.44 11.64 -16.71
C LYS A 47 1.91 13.08 -16.90
N LYS A 48 2.47 13.67 -15.85
CA LYS A 48 2.98 15.05 -15.82
C LYS A 48 4.36 15.17 -16.46
N VAL A 49 5.17 14.13 -16.35
CA VAL A 49 6.55 14.09 -16.86
C VAL A 49 6.74 12.89 -17.77
N ASP A 50 7.40 13.10 -18.91
CA ASP A 50 7.85 12.01 -19.76
C ASP A 50 9.17 11.42 -19.23
N LEU A 51 9.05 10.30 -18.52
CA LEU A 51 10.19 9.58 -17.95
C LEU A 51 11.01 8.84 -19.02
N ALA A 52 10.50 8.70 -20.25
CA ALA A 52 11.23 8.07 -21.35
C ALA A 52 12.14 9.06 -22.11
N ALA A 53 12.08 10.35 -21.77
CA ALA A 53 12.93 11.37 -22.38
C ALA A 53 14.42 11.21 -22.03
N VAL A 54 14.75 10.47 -20.96
CA VAL A 54 16.11 10.12 -20.53
C VAL A 54 16.31 8.61 -20.58
N PRO A 55 17.52 8.11 -20.91
CA PRO A 55 17.77 6.67 -20.98
C PRO A 55 17.52 5.92 -19.66
N VAL A 56 17.82 6.55 -18.52
CA VAL A 56 17.57 6.02 -17.17
C VAL A 56 17.24 7.17 -16.24
N GLU A 57 16.07 7.11 -15.59
CA GLU A 57 15.69 8.05 -14.53
C GLU A 57 15.84 7.39 -13.16
N SER A 58 16.80 7.87 -12.37
CA SER A 58 17.15 7.32 -11.05
C SER A 58 16.66 8.19 -9.88
N LYS A 59 16.21 9.42 -10.15
CA LYS A 59 15.72 10.34 -9.12
C LYS A 59 14.27 9.99 -8.77
N ASN A 60 14.06 9.47 -7.57
CA ASN A 60 12.75 9.05 -7.10
C ASN A 60 11.72 10.19 -7.13
N GLU A 61 12.15 11.45 -6.98
CA GLU A 61 11.29 12.63 -7.05
C GLU A 61 10.61 12.78 -8.41
N GLN A 62 11.30 12.42 -9.51
CA GLN A 62 10.74 12.50 -10.87
C GLN A 62 9.62 11.47 -11.05
N TRP A 63 9.78 10.28 -10.48
CA TRP A 63 8.75 9.24 -10.47
C TRP A 63 7.54 9.66 -9.62
N GLY A 64 7.76 10.36 -8.51
CA GLY A 64 6.70 10.86 -7.62
C GLY A 64 5.76 11.88 -8.24
N LEU A 65 6.16 12.55 -9.33
CA LEU A 65 5.28 13.47 -10.07
C LEU A 65 4.15 12.73 -10.80
N ASN A 66 4.41 11.51 -11.29
CA ASN A 66 3.45 10.67 -12.00
C ASN A 66 2.79 9.64 -11.08
N TYR A 67 3.50 9.16 -10.06
CA TYR A 67 3.06 8.08 -9.15
C TYR A 67 3.12 8.54 -7.69
N PRO A 68 2.28 9.52 -7.30
CA PRO A 68 2.37 10.15 -5.98
C PRO A 68 2.07 9.16 -4.85
N ARG A 69 1.12 8.23 -5.03
CA ARG A 69 0.73 7.27 -3.99
C ARG A 69 1.89 6.34 -3.64
N GLU A 70 2.53 5.80 -4.66
CA GLU A 70 3.69 4.90 -4.54
C GLU A 70 4.87 5.66 -3.91
N TYR A 71 5.12 6.89 -4.36
CA TYR A 71 6.16 7.74 -3.81
C TYR A 71 5.94 8.10 -2.33
N GLU A 72 4.70 8.41 -1.92
CA GLU A 72 4.36 8.62 -0.51
C GLU A 72 4.64 7.36 0.32
N THR A 73 4.25 6.17 -0.16
CA THR A 73 4.55 4.93 0.56
C THR A 73 6.04 4.64 0.66
N TRP A 74 6.82 4.98 -0.38
CA TRP A 74 8.27 4.87 -0.34
C TRP A 74 8.89 5.84 0.66
N LYS A 75 8.46 7.11 0.71
CA LYS A 75 8.94 8.10 1.70
C LYS A 75 8.70 7.66 3.14
N MET A 76 7.65 6.88 3.40
CA MET A 76 7.38 6.34 4.73
C MET A 76 8.47 5.38 5.24
N THR A 77 9.34 4.87 4.35
CA THR A 77 10.53 4.07 4.74
C THR A 77 11.58 4.90 5.49
N ALA A 78 11.47 6.23 5.50
CA ALA A 78 12.28 7.08 6.35
C ALA A 78 12.00 6.86 7.85
N LYS A 79 10.82 6.33 8.20
CA LYS A 79 10.44 6.07 9.60
C LYS A 79 11.29 4.94 10.19
N GLY A 80 11.70 5.13 11.44
CA GLY A 80 12.51 4.19 12.24
C GLY A 80 11.89 3.94 13.62
N ASP A 81 10.58 3.79 13.70
CA ASP A 81 9.79 3.75 14.94
C ASP A 81 9.26 2.35 15.32
N PHE A 82 9.55 1.32 14.53
CA PHE A 82 9.03 -0.03 14.71
C PHE A 82 10.11 -1.01 15.19
N LYS A 83 9.79 -1.73 16.28
CA LYS A 83 10.58 -2.85 16.79
C LYS A 83 9.66 -4.04 17.08
N SER A 84 10.00 -5.19 16.51
CA SER A 84 9.40 -6.48 16.79
C SER A 84 10.37 -7.35 17.60
N LYS A 85 9.94 -8.57 17.96
CA LYS A 85 10.78 -9.50 18.74
C LYS A 85 12.14 -9.81 18.08
N TYR A 86 12.20 -9.86 16.75
CA TYR A 86 13.40 -10.30 16.02
C TYR A 86 13.90 -9.31 14.96
N HIS A 87 13.07 -8.31 14.60
CA HIS A 87 13.36 -7.36 13.52
C HIS A 87 12.81 -5.98 13.85
N GLY A 88 13.21 -4.96 13.11
CA GLY A 88 12.67 -3.62 13.23
C GLY A 88 13.15 -2.75 12.08
N ASN A 89 12.90 -1.45 12.20
CA ASN A 89 13.50 -0.42 11.34
C ASN A 89 14.30 0.61 12.17
N GLN A 90 14.58 0.28 13.44
CA GLN A 90 15.41 1.06 14.35
C GLN A 90 16.88 0.72 14.16
N VAL A 91 17.75 1.71 14.36
CA VAL A 91 19.19 1.50 14.39
C VAL A 91 19.52 0.66 15.63
N GLN A 92 20.19 -0.47 15.42
CA GLN A 92 20.56 -1.41 16.47
C GLN A 92 21.91 -2.04 16.11
N ASP A 93 22.84 -2.02 17.06
CA ASP A 93 24.14 -2.69 16.91
C ASP A 93 23.95 -4.19 17.14
N VAL A 94 24.19 -4.99 16.11
CA VAL A 94 24.03 -6.44 16.18
C VAL A 94 25.23 -7.09 16.89
N LEU A 95 26.40 -6.46 16.84
CA LEU A 95 27.62 -6.97 17.47
C LEU A 95 27.55 -6.81 19.00
N GLU A 96 26.93 -5.73 19.49
CA GLU A 96 26.66 -5.55 20.92
C GLU A 96 25.71 -6.64 21.46
N GLU A 97 24.68 -7.00 20.69
CA GLU A 97 23.72 -8.05 21.09
C GLU A 97 24.29 -9.46 20.96
N ARG A 98 25.25 -9.66 20.05
CA ARG A 98 25.82 -10.98 19.72
C ARG A 98 27.34 -10.88 19.63
N PRO A 99 28.04 -10.74 20.76
CA PRO A 99 29.49 -10.51 20.78
C PRO A 99 30.29 -11.66 20.15
N ASP A 100 29.76 -12.88 20.14
CA ASP A 100 30.38 -14.03 19.46
C ASP A 100 30.62 -13.76 17.96
N MET A 101 29.79 -12.93 17.32
CA MET A 101 29.94 -12.58 15.90
C MET A 101 31.22 -11.78 15.63
N VAL A 102 31.68 -10.98 16.59
CA VAL A 102 32.98 -10.27 16.50
C VAL A 102 34.13 -11.26 16.43
N ILE A 103 34.06 -12.34 17.21
CA ILE A 103 35.08 -13.39 17.25
C ILE A 103 35.04 -14.23 15.98
N LEU A 104 33.84 -14.67 15.57
CA LEU A 104 33.65 -15.51 14.39
C LEU A 104 34.07 -14.80 13.09
N TRP A 105 33.91 -13.48 13.03
CA TRP A 105 34.26 -12.67 11.86
C TRP A 105 35.56 -11.89 12.03
N ALA A 106 36.37 -12.26 13.02
CA ALA A 106 37.64 -11.61 13.29
C ALA A 106 38.52 -11.59 12.04
N GLY A 107 39.01 -10.41 11.68
CA GLY A 107 39.79 -10.18 10.46
C GLY A 107 38.96 -9.70 9.25
N TYR A 108 37.64 -9.54 9.39
CA TYR A 108 36.77 -8.97 8.35
C TYR A 108 36.04 -7.72 8.81
N ALA A 109 35.63 -6.85 7.87
CA ALA A 109 35.01 -5.56 8.18
C ALA A 109 33.73 -5.69 9.03
N PHE A 110 32.96 -6.77 8.84
CA PHE A 110 31.76 -7.05 9.63
C PHE A 110 32.02 -7.31 11.12
N SER A 111 33.27 -7.58 11.54
CA SER A 111 33.61 -7.66 12.97
C SER A 111 33.75 -6.28 13.63
N ARG A 112 33.78 -5.20 12.84
CA ARG A 112 33.91 -3.82 13.33
C ARG A 112 32.60 -3.06 13.33
N ASP A 113 31.80 -3.26 12.29
CA ASP A 113 30.49 -2.61 12.15
C ASP A 113 29.51 -3.54 11.43
N TYR A 114 28.40 -3.81 12.11
CA TYR A 114 27.28 -4.56 11.56
C TYR A 114 26.00 -4.17 12.32
N THR A 115 25.19 -3.32 11.68
CA THR A 115 23.93 -2.82 12.24
C THR A 115 22.72 -3.49 11.62
N ALA A 116 21.60 -3.48 12.35
CA ALA A 116 20.33 -4.01 11.86
C ALA A 116 19.82 -3.19 10.66
N PRO A 117 19.22 -3.84 9.64
CA PRO A 117 18.74 -3.13 8.46
C PRO A 117 17.56 -2.20 8.79
N ARG A 118 17.50 -1.05 8.12
CA ARG A 118 16.37 -0.12 8.16
C ARG A 118 15.84 0.24 6.78
N GLY A 119 14.89 1.17 6.72
CA GLY A 119 14.18 1.50 5.50
C GLY A 119 15.07 2.10 4.40
N HIS A 120 14.71 1.81 3.14
CA HIS A 120 15.52 2.14 1.95
C HIS A 120 15.90 3.61 1.80
N MET A 121 15.13 4.55 2.35
CA MET A 121 15.48 5.98 2.35
C MET A 121 16.87 6.24 2.94
N HIS A 122 17.29 5.42 3.90
CA HIS A 122 18.55 5.58 4.62
C HIS A 122 19.74 4.85 3.98
N ALA A 123 19.54 4.12 2.88
CA ALA A 123 20.56 3.23 2.33
C ALA A 123 21.86 3.96 1.96
N LEU A 124 21.77 5.17 1.40
CA LEU A 124 22.96 5.97 1.06
C LEU A 124 23.64 6.56 2.30
N ASP A 125 22.86 6.90 3.34
CA ASP A 125 23.40 7.45 4.58
C ASP A 125 24.14 6.37 5.37
N GLU A 126 23.66 5.12 5.35
CA GLU A 126 24.35 3.97 5.96
C GLU A 126 25.63 3.61 5.21
N MET A 127 25.60 3.63 3.88
CA MET A 127 26.80 3.34 3.07
C MET A 127 27.91 4.37 3.22
N ARG A 128 27.56 5.59 3.63
CA ARG A 128 28.51 6.68 3.91
C ARG A 128 29.02 6.68 5.36
N GLY A 129 28.35 5.92 6.23
CA GLY A 129 28.70 5.72 7.63
C GLY A 129 30.05 5.01 7.78
#